data_AF-A0A956NLX5-F1
#
_entry.id   AF-A0A956NLX5-F1
#
_cell.length_a   1.000
_cell.length_b   1.000
_cell.length_c   1.000
_cell.angle_alpha   90.00
_cell.angle_beta   90.00
_cell.angle_gamma   90.00
#
_symmetry.space_group_name_H-M   'P 1'
#
loop_
_entity.id
_entity.type
_entity.pdbx_description
1 polymer ?
#
loop_
_entity_poly.entity_id
_entity_poly.type
_entity_poly.pdbx_seq_one_letter_code
_entity_poly.pdbx_strand_id
1 'polypeptide(L)'
;MKSDIEIAQSVTLKPITEIVEKVGISFDDIELYGKYKAKLSFDKIYAVKENAPGKLILVTAISPTPAGEGKSTITIGLADALSKIGKKTMIALREPSLGPVMGIKGGAAGGGFAQVLPMEDINLHFTGDMHAITTANNALSALIDNHLHQGNALGIDQRRIIWKRVVDLNDRALRKVTVGLGGPLNGIPREDGFDITVASEIMAILCLATDINDLKERLANIVIGYRFDRSPVYVRDLAVEGALTLILKDAIKPNVVQTIYGTPAFVHGGPFANIAHGCNSVLATTTALRLADYTVTEAGFGADLGAEKFLDIKVPNLPKAPDAVVIVATLRALKMHGGVAKSDLSAENVEAVKAGFANLKRHVENIKKFGIPAIVAINEFVSDTADEIATLKELCAEIGVP
;
A
#
# COMPACT_ATOMS: atom_id res chain seq x y z
N MET A 1 29.14 -4.03 2.31
CA MET A 1 27.95 -3.57 3.06
C MET A 1 27.12 -4.81 3.37
N LYS A 2 26.59 -4.95 4.59
CA LYS A 2 25.66 -6.06 4.90
C LYS A 2 24.44 -5.94 3.98
N SER A 3 23.89 -7.07 3.54
CA SER A 3 22.61 -7.13 2.85
C SER A 3 21.46 -6.77 3.80
N ASP A 4 20.32 -6.38 3.25
CA ASP A 4 19.15 -5.98 4.04
C ASP A 4 18.69 -7.09 5.00
N ILE A 5 18.73 -8.34 4.56
CA ILE A 5 18.36 -9.50 5.38
C ILE A 5 19.37 -9.75 6.52
N GLU A 6 20.67 -9.59 6.27
CA GLU A 6 21.69 -9.70 7.31
C GLU A 6 21.56 -8.60 8.35
N ILE A 7 21.15 -7.39 7.94
CA ILE A 7 20.83 -6.30 8.87
C ILE A 7 19.61 -6.71 9.70
N ALA A 8 18.51 -7.12 9.06
CA ALA A 8 17.27 -7.54 9.72
C ALA A 8 17.50 -8.64 10.77
N GLN A 9 18.28 -9.67 10.42
CA GLN A 9 18.61 -10.79 11.31
C GLN A 9 19.55 -10.41 12.46
N SER A 10 20.33 -9.33 12.30
CA SER A 10 21.22 -8.85 13.36
C SER A 10 20.52 -8.01 14.44
N VAL A 11 19.27 -7.63 14.22
CA VAL A 11 18.51 -6.77 15.14
C VAL A 11 17.75 -7.61 16.17
N THR A 12 17.93 -7.29 17.45
CA THR A 12 17.11 -7.87 18.52
C THR A 12 15.78 -7.11 18.62
N LEU A 13 14.69 -7.73 18.16
CA LEU A 13 13.35 -7.15 18.22
C LEU A 13 12.82 -7.09 19.65
N LYS A 14 12.11 -6.00 19.98
CA LYS A 14 11.37 -5.89 21.23
C LYS A 14 10.03 -6.63 21.10
N PRO A 15 9.50 -7.21 22.18
CA PRO A 15 8.12 -7.67 22.22
C PRO A 15 7.17 -6.58 21.72
N ILE A 16 6.18 -6.96 20.90
CA ILE A 16 5.28 -5.97 20.28
C ILE A 16 4.48 -5.18 21.33
N THR A 17 4.21 -5.79 22.49
CA THR A 17 3.58 -5.15 23.65
C THR A 17 4.34 -3.90 24.11
N GLU A 18 5.67 -3.96 24.22
CA GLU A 18 6.51 -2.82 24.61
C GLU A 18 6.53 -1.70 23.54
N ILE A 19 6.34 -2.07 22.27
CA ILE A 19 6.33 -1.11 21.16
C ILE A 19 5.04 -0.30 21.17
N VAL A 20 3.90 -0.98 21.33
CA VAL A 20 2.59 -0.35 21.23
C VAL A 20 2.21 0.45 22.48
N GLU A 21 2.77 0.13 23.64
CA GLU A 21 2.63 0.92 24.87
C GLU A 21 3.07 2.38 24.68
N LYS A 22 4.11 2.63 23.88
CA LYS A 22 4.59 3.99 23.55
C LYS A 22 3.53 4.85 22.89
N VAL A 23 2.55 4.22 22.24
CA VAL A 23 1.45 4.90 21.57
C VAL A 23 0.13 4.84 22.32
N GLY A 24 0.12 4.27 23.53
CA GLY A 24 -1.05 4.20 24.41
C GLY A 24 -1.97 3.03 24.06
N ILE A 25 -1.43 1.96 23.47
CA ILE A 25 -2.12 0.69 23.23
C ILE A 25 -1.70 -0.28 24.33
N SER A 26 -2.68 -0.90 24.98
CA SER A 26 -2.48 -1.89 26.03
C SER A 26 -2.49 -3.33 25.48
N PHE A 27 -2.22 -4.31 26.33
CA PHE A 27 -2.27 -5.73 25.95
C PHE A 27 -3.67 -6.17 25.49
N ASP A 28 -4.73 -5.72 26.17
CA ASP A 28 -6.11 -6.08 25.82
C ASP A 28 -6.59 -5.42 24.53
N ASP A 29 -5.88 -4.39 24.06
CA ASP A 29 -6.17 -3.71 22.81
C ASP A 29 -5.66 -4.47 21.57
N ILE A 30 -4.91 -5.58 21.73
CA ILE A 30 -4.23 -6.29 20.64
C ILE A 30 -4.47 -7.80 20.62
N GLU A 31 -4.38 -8.37 19.42
CA GLU A 31 -4.45 -9.80 19.15
C GLU A 31 -3.08 -10.28 18.63
N LEU A 32 -2.32 -11.01 19.45
CA LEU A 32 -0.94 -11.40 19.13
C LEU A 32 -0.84 -12.44 18.01
N TYR A 33 0.11 -12.23 17.10
CA TYR A 33 0.51 -13.19 16.06
C TYR A 33 1.98 -13.58 16.28
N GLY A 34 2.24 -14.28 17.37
CA GLY A 34 3.60 -14.48 17.89
C GLY A 34 4.06 -13.27 18.72
N LYS A 35 5.37 -13.10 18.88
CA LYS A 35 5.94 -12.13 19.84
C LYS A 35 6.07 -10.71 19.29
N TYR A 36 6.21 -10.57 17.97
CA TYR A 36 6.69 -9.33 17.34
C TYR A 36 5.69 -8.67 16.39
N LYS A 37 4.48 -9.22 16.28
CA LYS A 37 3.40 -8.69 15.47
C LYS A 37 2.05 -8.97 16.10
N ALA A 38 1.09 -8.07 15.88
CA ALA A 38 -0.26 -8.19 16.40
C ALA A 38 -1.28 -7.51 15.47
N LYS A 39 -2.56 -7.83 15.62
CA LYS A 39 -3.66 -7.03 15.08
C LYS A 39 -4.22 -6.12 16.17
N LEU A 40 -4.70 -4.95 15.78
CA LEU A 40 -5.40 -4.04 16.69
C LEU A 40 -6.87 -4.45 16.85
N SER A 41 -7.38 -4.48 18.08
CA SER A 41 -8.78 -4.78 18.37
C SER A 41 -9.73 -3.71 17.83
N PHE A 42 -10.98 -4.10 17.57
CA PHE A 42 -12.04 -3.14 17.21
C PHE A 42 -12.31 -2.13 18.31
N ASP A 43 -12.31 -2.56 19.58
CA ASP A 43 -12.55 -1.70 20.72
C ASP A 43 -11.56 -0.54 20.76
N LYS A 44 -10.28 -0.83 20.52
CA LYS A 44 -9.26 0.22 20.43
C LYS A 44 -9.45 1.13 19.22
N ILE A 45 -9.71 0.56 18.04
CA ILE A 45 -9.96 1.33 16.81
C ILE A 45 -11.13 2.30 16.99
N TYR A 46 -12.20 1.89 17.68
CA TYR A 46 -13.35 2.74 17.97
C TYR A 46 -13.04 3.76 19.06
N ALA A 47 -12.37 3.37 20.14
CA ALA A 47 -12.03 4.26 21.25
C ALA A 47 -11.19 5.46 20.81
N VAL A 48 -10.25 5.28 19.87
CA VAL A 48 -9.40 6.38 19.39
C VAL A 48 -10.08 7.33 18.41
N LYS A 49 -11.31 7.04 17.93
CA LYS A 49 -12.02 7.95 17.01
C LYS A 49 -12.24 9.34 17.62
N GLU A 50 -12.37 9.42 18.94
CA GLU A 50 -12.59 10.64 19.71
C GLU A 50 -11.32 11.50 19.90
N ASN A 51 -10.12 10.93 19.78
CA ASN A 51 -8.86 11.67 19.95
C ASN A 51 -8.67 12.67 18.82
N ALA A 52 -8.09 13.86 19.02
CA ALA A 52 -7.77 14.75 17.89
C ALA A 52 -6.75 14.10 16.93
N PRO A 53 -6.85 14.30 15.60
CA PRO A 53 -5.87 13.75 14.67
C PRO A 53 -4.57 14.56 14.72
N GLY A 54 -3.44 13.86 14.76
CA GLY A 54 -2.10 14.44 14.70
C GLY A 54 -1.73 15.00 13.33
N LYS A 55 -0.42 15.08 13.07
CA LYS A 55 0.16 15.54 11.81
C LYS A 55 0.30 14.39 10.82
N LEU A 56 -0.18 14.58 9.60
CA LEU A 56 -0.08 13.61 8.52
C LEU A 56 1.03 14.02 7.55
N ILE A 57 2.01 13.15 7.34
CA ILE A 57 3.09 13.34 6.37
C ILE A 57 2.95 12.28 5.28
N LEU A 58 2.77 12.73 4.04
CA LEU A 58 2.76 11.87 2.86
C LEU A 58 4.16 11.83 2.25
N VAL A 59 4.72 10.64 2.08
CA VAL A 59 5.96 10.42 1.33
C VAL A 59 5.62 9.90 -0.07
N THR A 60 6.12 10.59 -1.08
CA THR A 60 6.03 10.23 -2.48
C THR A 60 7.43 10.31 -3.12
N ALA A 61 7.54 10.12 -4.42
CA ALA A 61 8.80 10.20 -5.13
C ALA A 61 8.63 10.90 -6.49
N ILE A 62 9.77 11.17 -7.12
CA ILE A 62 9.83 11.44 -8.56
C ILE A 62 9.34 10.24 -9.38
N SER A 63 9.21 10.43 -10.69
CA SER A 63 8.79 9.34 -11.58
C SER A 63 9.82 8.19 -11.50
N PRO A 64 9.39 6.94 -11.28
CA PRO A 64 10.28 5.84 -10.95
C PRO A 64 11.23 5.51 -12.10
N THR A 65 12.46 5.20 -11.73
CA THR A 65 13.54 4.83 -12.65
C THR A 65 14.09 3.45 -12.30
N PRO A 66 14.75 2.74 -13.24
CA PRO A 66 15.47 1.51 -12.93
C PRO A 66 16.60 1.64 -11.90
N ALA A 67 17.02 2.85 -11.53
CA ALA A 67 18.02 3.11 -10.50
C ALA A 67 17.46 2.94 -9.07
N GLY A 68 16.15 3.16 -8.90
CA GLY A 68 15.45 3.12 -7.61
C GLY A 68 15.63 4.41 -6.81
N GLU A 69 14.55 4.84 -6.17
CA GLU A 69 14.50 6.11 -5.43
C GLU A 69 14.61 5.90 -3.91
N GLY A 70 14.23 4.72 -3.40
CA GLY A 70 14.27 4.41 -1.96
C GLY A 70 13.16 5.09 -1.15
N LYS A 71 11.98 5.30 -1.75
CA LYS A 71 10.83 5.95 -1.10
C LYS A 71 10.50 5.35 0.27
N SER A 72 10.31 4.03 0.37
CA SER A 72 9.96 3.37 1.63
C SER A 72 11.07 3.44 2.67
N THR A 73 12.33 3.43 2.24
CA THR A 73 13.49 3.70 3.10
C THR A 73 13.40 5.09 3.74
N ILE A 74 13.04 6.12 2.96
CA ILE A 74 12.84 7.48 3.48
C ILE A 74 11.60 7.56 4.39
N THR A 75 10.49 6.89 4.03
CA THR A 75 9.29 6.82 4.88
C THR A 75 9.64 6.32 6.29
N ILE A 76 10.42 5.24 6.37
CA ILE A 76 10.82 4.61 7.63
C ILE A 76 11.87 5.45 8.35
N GLY A 77 12.91 5.89 7.64
CA GLY A 77 13.99 6.70 8.21
C GLY A 77 13.51 8.04 8.75
N LEU A 78 12.55 8.69 8.08
CA LEU A 78 11.92 9.92 8.56
C LEU A 78 11.16 9.69 9.87
N ALA A 79 10.39 8.61 9.95
CA ALA A 79 9.66 8.29 11.17
C ALA A 79 10.59 7.96 12.34
N ASP A 80 11.66 7.20 12.09
CA ASP A 80 12.69 6.94 13.10
C ASP A 80 13.42 8.21 13.54
N ALA A 81 13.68 9.15 12.62
CA ALA A 81 14.25 10.45 12.94
C ALA A 81 13.30 11.30 13.80
N LEU A 82 12.00 11.32 13.50
CA LEU A 82 10.98 12.01 14.30
C LEU A 82 10.88 11.41 15.71
N SER A 83 10.86 10.08 15.82
CA SER A 83 10.93 9.37 17.11
C SER A 83 12.19 9.73 17.89
N LYS A 84 13.35 9.78 17.22
CA LYS A 84 14.64 10.12 17.85
C LYS A 84 14.68 11.53 18.43
N ILE A 85 13.98 12.49 17.83
CA ILE A 85 13.85 13.86 18.37
C ILE A 85 12.68 14.01 19.37
N GLY A 86 12.14 12.89 19.85
CA GLY A 86 11.14 12.86 20.92
C GLY A 86 9.69 13.09 20.48
N LYS A 87 9.38 13.00 19.18
CA LYS A 87 7.99 13.09 18.71
C LYS A 87 7.32 11.71 18.75
N LYS A 88 6.10 11.64 19.29
CA LYS A 88 5.29 10.42 19.26
C LYS A 88 4.91 10.13 17.82
N THR A 89 5.54 9.14 17.20
CA THR A 89 5.48 8.91 15.74
C THR A 89 5.01 7.49 15.42
N MET A 90 4.19 7.36 14.38
CA MET A 90 3.79 6.07 13.81
C MET A 90 3.92 6.08 12.29
N ILE A 91 4.07 4.88 11.72
CA ILE A 91 4.12 4.66 10.27
C ILE A 91 2.87 3.93 9.82
N ALA A 92 2.37 4.23 8.62
CA ALA A 92 1.45 3.36 7.90
C ALA A 92 2.06 2.96 6.55
N LEU A 93 2.24 1.66 6.31
CA LEU A 93 2.80 1.07 5.09
C LEU A 93 1.87 0.03 4.48
N ARG A 94 2.17 -0.32 3.23
CA ARG A 94 1.46 -1.39 2.52
C ARG A 94 2.09 -2.74 2.80
N GLU A 95 1.26 -3.77 2.89
CA GLU A 95 1.70 -5.15 2.86
C GLU A 95 2.13 -5.51 1.42
N PRO A 96 3.31 -6.12 1.22
CA PRO A 96 3.72 -6.61 -0.09
C PRO A 96 2.94 -7.87 -0.47
N SER A 97 2.71 -8.05 -1.77
CA SER A 97 2.19 -9.32 -2.32
C SER A 97 3.24 -10.42 -2.21
N LEU A 98 2.80 -11.65 -1.94
CA LEU A 98 3.63 -12.85 -1.86
C LEU A 98 4.27 -13.20 -3.21
N GLY A 99 3.52 -13.06 -4.30
CA GLY A 99 3.96 -13.46 -5.64
C GLY A 99 5.30 -12.84 -6.07
N PRO A 100 5.46 -11.49 -6.03
CA PRO A 100 6.71 -10.81 -6.36
C PRO A 100 7.89 -11.12 -5.45
N VAL A 101 7.66 -11.44 -4.17
CA VAL A 101 8.71 -11.80 -3.20
C VAL A 101 9.41 -13.09 -3.63
N MET A 102 8.66 -14.05 -4.18
CA MET A 102 9.19 -15.29 -4.74
C MET A 102 9.92 -15.09 -6.09
N GLY A 103 9.98 -13.84 -6.59
CA GLY A 103 10.62 -13.45 -7.85
C GLY A 103 11.81 -12.51 -7.66
N ILE A 104 11.88 -11.44 -8.47
CA ILE A 104 13.08 -10.57 -8.61
C ILE A 104 13.02 -9.32 -7.70
N LYS A 105 11.86 -8.97 -7.12
CA LYS A 105 11.70 -7.70 -6.39
C LYS A 105 11.85 -7.88 -4.87
N GLY A 106 12.91 -7.27 -4.32
CA GLY A 106 13.10 -7.09 -2.87
C GLY A 106 12.02 -6.20 -2.23
N GLY A 107 11.76 -6.45 -0.94
CA GLY A 107 10.51 -6.14 -0.24
C GLY A 107 10.15 -4.67 -0.02
N ALA A 108 8.85 -4.43 0.21
CA ALA A 108 8.27 -3.11 0.47
C ALA A 108 8.53 -2.57 1.89
N ALA A 109 9.36 -3.24 2.68
CA ALA A 109 9.59 -2.97 4.10
C ALA A 109 10.82 -2.07 4.36
N GLY A 110 11.25 -1.28 3.36
CA GLY A 110 12.42 -0.40 3.47
C GLY A 110 13.74 -1.07 3.03
N GLY A 111 14.86 -0.52 3.48
CA GLY A 111 16.19 -1.00 3.14
C GLY A 111 17.29 -0.41 4.02
N GLY A 112 18.46 -1.04 4.06
CA GLY A 112 19.56 -0.64 4.92
C GLY A 112 19.16 -0.68 6.40
N PHE A 113 19.43 0.40 7.14
CA PHE A 113 19.04 0.51 8.56
C PHE A 113 17.65 1.14 8.78
N ALA A 114 16.92 1.44 7.71
CA ALA A 114 15.54 1.93 7.78
C ALA A 114 14.60 0.85 7.23
N GLN A 115 14.32 -0.13 8.07
CA GLN A 115 13.43 -1.26 7.75
C GLN A 115 12.32 -1.43 8.80
N VAL A 116 11.19 -2.00 8.36
CA VAL A 116 10.14 -2.56 9.24
C VAL A 116 10.33 -4.07 9.36
N LEU A 117 10.22 -4.58 10.58
CA LEU A 117 10.51 -5.96 10.95
C LEU A 117 9.35 -6.59 11.74
N PRO A 118 9.17 -7.92 11.70
CA PRO A 118 10.01 -8.92 11.03
C PRO A 118 9.79 -9.01 9.51
N MET A 119 10.87 -8.82 8.73
CA MET A 119 10.80 -8.74 7.26
C MET A 119 10.34 -10.05 6.60
N GLU A 120 10.75 -11.20 7.13
CA GLU A 120 10.35 -12.51 6.60
C GLU A 120 8.83 -12.71 6.67
N ASP A 121 8.24 -12.49 7.84
CA ASP A 121 6.79 -12.59 8.02
C ASP A 121 6.04 -11.63 7.09
N ILE A 122 6.48 -10.36 7.01
CA ILE A 122 5.85 -9.32 6.18
C ILE A 122 5.86 -9.70 4.70
N ASN A 123 6.91 -10.37 4.23
CA ASN A 123 7.06 -10.77 2.84
C ASN A 123 6.37 -12.10 2.50
N LEU A 124 5.88 -12.85 3.49
CA LEU A 124 5.26 -14.15 3.30
C LEU A 124 3.75 -14.11 3.59
N HIS A 125 3.32 -14.78 4.67
CA HIS A 125 1.91 -14.89 5.03
C HIS A 125 1.44 -13.80 5.99
N PHE A 126 2.39 -13.11 6.61
CA PHE A 126 2.20 -12.10 7.64
C PHE A 126 1.13 -12.48 8.66
N THR A 127 -0.04 -11.85 8.61
CA THR A 127 -1.22 -12.12 9.47
C THR A 127 -2.37 -12.80 8.73
N GLY A 128 -2.21 -13.10 7.45
CA GLY A 128 -3.18 -13.78 6.60
C GLY A 128 -4.14 -12.86 5.84
N ASP A 129 -3.88 -11.55 5.79
CA ASP A 129 -4.80 -10.58 5.19
C ASP A 129 -4.97 -10.82 3.68
N MET A 130 -3.86 -11.07 2.95
CA MET A 130 -3.90 -11.46 1.54
C MET A 130 -4.67 -12.76 1.31
N HIS A 131 -4.58 -13.72 2.24
CA HIS A 131 -5.33 -14.98 2.15
C HIS A 131 -6.83 -14.72 2.31
N ALA A 132 -7.22 -13.91 3.28
CA ALA A 132 -8.63 -13.55 3.48
C ALA A 132 -9.21 -12.81 2.26
N ILE A 133 -8.45 -11.91 1.64
CA ILE A 133 -8.86 -11.21 0.40
C ILE A 133 -8.99 -12.20 -0.76
N THR A 134 -8.03 -13.12 -0.92
CA THR A 134 -8.09 -14.18 -1.93
C THR A 134 -9.33 -15.04 -1.75
N THR A 135 -9.60 -15.46 -0.51
CA THR A 135 -10.76 -16.27 -0.15
C THR A 135 -12.06 -15.53 -0.40
N ALA A 136 -12.17 -14.25 0.00
CA ALA A 136 -13.38 -13.46 -0.25
C ALA A 136 -13.63 -13.26 -1.75
N ASN A 137 -12.59 -12.95 -2.53
CA ASN A 137 -12.72 -12.77 -3.97
C ASN A 137 -13.19 -14.05 -4.67
N ASN A 138 -12.57 -15.19 -4.33
CA ASN A 138 -12.89 -16.46 -4.94
C ASN A 138 -14.20 -17.06 -4.43
N ALA A 139 -14.61 -16.73 -3.20
CA ALA A 139 -15.96 -17.03 -2.70
C ALA A 139 -17.01 -16.31 -3.55
N LEU A 140 -16.81 -15.02 -3.86
CA LEU A 140 -17.70 -14.30 -4.78
C LEU A 140 -17.74 -14.96 -6.17
N SER A 141 -16.59 -15.33 -6.75
CA SER A 141 -16.56 -16.06 -8.02
C SER A 141 -17.32 -17.39 -7.97
N ALA A 142 -17.18 -18.15 -6.87
CA ALA A 142 -17.90 -19.41 -6.68
C ALA A 142 -19.42 -19.19 -6.53
N LEU A 143 -19.84 -18.14 -5.83
CA LEU A 143 -21.25 -17.78 -5.64
C LEU A 143 -21.91 -17.31 -6.95
N ILE A 144 -21.18 -16.59 -7.79
CA ILE A 144 -21.63 -16.21 -9.14
C ILE A 144 -21.88 -17.46 -9.99
N ASP A 145 -20.89 -18.36 -10.08
CA ASP A 145 -21.00 -19.57 -10.90
C ASP A 145 -22.06 -20.55 -10.33
N ASN A 146 -22.22 -20.62 -9.01
CA ASN A 146 -23.30 -21.38 -8.38
C ASN A 146 -24.67 -20.79 -8.70
N HIS A 147 -24.82 -19.47 -8.66
CA HIS A 147 -26.08 -18.81 -9.04
C HIS A 147 -26.48 -19.11 -10.49
N LEU A 148 -25.50 -19.11 -11.41
CA LEU A 148 -25.71 -19.55 -12.78
C LEU A 148 -26.20 -21.01 -12.84
N HIS A 149 -25.53 -21.90 -12.12
CA HIS A 149 -25.86 -23.34 -12.10
C HIS A 149 -27.24 -23.63 -11.51
N GLN A 150 -27.67 -22.91 -10.48
CA GLN A 150 -28.95 -23.10 -9.77
C GLN A 150 -30.16 -22.47 -10.49
N GLY A 151 -30.01 -22.06 -11.75
CA GLY A 151 -31.12 -21.57 -12.59
C GLY A 151 -31.04 -20.09 -12.96
N ASN A 152 -29.97 -19.38 -12.58
CA ASN A 152 -29.67 -18.02 -13.03
C ASN A 152 -30.86 -17.03 -12.91
N ALA A 153 -31.51 -17.00 -11.74
CA ALA A 153 -32.72 -16.18 -11.53
C ALA A 153 -32.49 -14.66 -11.75
N LEU A 154 -31.24 -14.20 -11.73
CA LEU A 154 -30.86 -12.80 -11.98
C LEU A 154 -30.64 -12.50 -13.47
N GLY A 155 -30.72 -13.49 -14.35
CA GLY A 155 -30.54 -13.32 -15.79
C GLY A 155 -29.13 -12.85 -16.18
N ILE A 156 -28.09 -13.28 -15.45
CA ILE A 156 -26.69 -12.94 -15.71
C ILE A 156 -26.28 -13.52 -17.07
N ASP A 157 -25.72 -12.68 -17.96
CA ASP A 157 -25.08 -13.14 -19.19
C ASP A 157 -23.66 -13.60 -18.86
N GLN A 158 -23.40 -14.92 -18.89
CA GLN A 158 -22.10 -15.50 -18.55
C GLN A 158 -20.91 -14.94 -19.35
N ARG A 159 -21.18 -14.38 -20.55
CA ARG A 159 -20.17 -13.77 -21.43
C ARG A 159 -19.82 -12.34 -21.01
N ARG A 160 -20.59 -11.76 -20.10
CA ARG A 160 -20.47 -10.37 -19.61
C ARG A 160 -20.17 -10.33 -18.11
N ILE A 161 -19.69 -11.43 -17.54
CA ILE A 161 -19.10 -11.41 -16.21
C ILE A 161 -17.76 -10.70 -16.32
N ILE A 162 -17.59 -9.63 -15.55
CA ILE A 162 -16.34 -8.86 -15.49
C ILE A 162 -15.50 -9.24 -14.27
N TRP A 163 -16.15 -9.86 -13.27
CA TRP A 163 -15.48 -10.38 -12.08
C TRP A 163 -14.58 -11.56 -12.42
N LYS A 164 -13.32 -11.50 -11.98
CA LYS A 164 -12.32 -12.55 -12.16
C LYS A 164 -11.94 -13.19 -10.84
N ARG A 165 -11.34 -14.38 -10.93
CA ARG A 165 -10.72 -15.05 -9.79
C ARG A 165 -9.36 -14.42 -9.47
N VAL A 166 -8.80 -14.72 -8.31
CA VAL A 166 -7.45 -14.26 -7.94
C VAL A 166 -6.61 -15.32 -7.25
N VAL A 167 -5.29 -15.17 -7.35
CA VAL A 167 -4.31 -15.94 -6.58
C VAL A 167 -3.06 -15.09 -6.36
N ASP A 168 -2.48 -15.11 -5.16
CA ASP A 168 -1.30 -14.29 -4.85
C ASP A 168 0.02 -14.94 -5.29
N LEU A 169 0.07 -15.34 -6.57
CA LEU A 169 1.21 -15.98 -7.21
C LEU A 169 1.42 -15.41 -8.61
N ASN A 170 2.68 -15.39 -9.06
CA ASN A 170 3.02 -14.98 -10.42
C ASN A 170 2.75 -16.11 -11.43
N ASP A 171 1.48 -16.46 -11.64
CA ASP A 171 1.08 -17.51 -12.59
C ASP A 171 0.53 -16.94 -13.90
N ARG A 172 1.32 -17.04 -14.97
CA ARG A 172 0.92 -16.56 -16.29
C ARG A 172 -0.09 -17.47 -17.00
N ALA A 173 -0.16 -18.75 -16.63
CA ALA A 173 -1.02 -19.73 -17.29
C ALA A 173 -2.50 -19.48 -17.00
N LEU A 174 -2.81 -18.87 -15.85
CA LEU A 174 -4.17 -18.59 -15.41
C LEU A 174 -4.77 -17.29 -15.96
N ARG A 175 -4.04 -16.53 -16.80
CA ARG A 175 -4.50 -15.24 -17.35
C ARG A 175 -5.77 -15.36 -18.21
N LYS A 176 -5.94 -16.49 -18.90
CA LYS A 176 -7.11 -16.83 -19.71
C LYS A 176 -7.39 -18.31 -19.57
N VAL A 177 -8.56 -18.65 -19.07
CA VAL A 177 -8.98 -20.03 -18.84
C VAL A 177 -10.42 -20.23 -19.29
N THR A 178 -10.82 -21.49 -19.46
CA THR A 178 -12.23 -21.87 -19.58
C THR A 178 -12.60 -22.67 -18.33
N VAL A 179 -13.63 -22.23 -17.62
CA VAL A 179 -14.14 -22.88 -16.39
C VAL A 179 -15.49 -23.53 -16.65
N GLY A 180 -15.97 -24.37 -15.72
CA GLY A 180 -17.30 -24.99 -15.81
C GLY A 180 -17.42 -26.10 -16.86
N LEU A 181 -16.30 -26.75 -17.21
CA LEU A 181 -16.26 -27.89 -18.14
C LEU A 181 -16.58 -29.21 -17.41
N GLY A 182 -16.83 -30.27 -18.17
CA GLY A 182 -17.03 -31.63 -17.61
C GLY A 182 -18.48 -32.08 -17.52
N GLY A 183 -19.42 -31.40 -18.15
CA GLY A 183 -20.83 -31.81 -18.24
C GLY A 183 -21.75 -31.15 -17.20
N PRO A 184 -23.06 -31.49 -17.20
CA PRO A 184 -24.10 -30.71 -16.52
C PRO A 184 -23.92 -30.55 -15.00
N LEU A 185 -23.24 -31.48 -14.34
CA LEU A 185 -23.00 -31.44 -12.89
C LEU A 185 -21.83 -30.54 -12.48
N ASN A 186 -21.02 -30.06 -13.45
CA ASN A 186 -19.75 -29.39 -13.18
C ASN A 186 -19.77 -27.88 -13.50
N GLY A 187 -20.95 -27.30 -13.73
CA GLY A 187 -21.16 -25.88 -13.95
C GLY A 187 -21.50 -25.52 -15.40
N ILE A 188 -21.43 -24.22 -15.71
CA ILE A 188 -21.73 -23.68 -17.04
C ILE A 188 -20.42 -23.20 -17.70
N PRO A 189 -20.05 -23.73 -18.89
CA PRO A 189 -18.81 -23.34 -19.56
C PRO A 189 -18.73 -21.84 -19.86
N ARG A 190 -17.67 -21.16 -19.43
CA ARG A 190 -17.40 -19.75 -19.79
C ARG A 190 -15.91 -19.43 -19.80
N GLU A 191 -15.54 -18.38 -20.52
CA GLU A 191 -14.21 -17.77 -20.41
C GLU A 191 -14.06 -17.06 -19.06
N ASP A 192 -12.88 -17.18 -18.47
CA ASP A 192 -12.52 -16.54 -17.21
C ASP A 192 -11.01 -16.22 -17.18
N GLY A 193 -10.53 -15.67 -16.07
CA GLY A 193 -9.12 -15.50 -15.80
C GLY A 193 -8.82 -15.26 -14.33
N PHE A 194 -7.54 -15.25 -14.01
CA PHE A 194 -7.03 -14.90 -12.69
C PHE A 194 -6.17 -13.65 -12.77
N ASP A 195 -6.39 -12.76 -11.81
CA ASP A 195 -5.47 -11.67 -11.51
C ASP A 195 -4.69 -11.98 -10.22
N ILE A 196 -3.61 -11.23 -9.96
CA ILE A 196 -2.92 -11.35 -8.67
C ILE A 196 -3.79 -10.73 -7.55
N THR A 197 -3.78 -11.28 -6.34
CA THR A 197 -4.73 -10.88 -5.26
C THR A 197 -4.74 -9.37 -4.99
N VAL A 198 -3.59 -8.71 -4.99
CA VAL A 198 -3.50 -7.25 -4.79
C VAL A 198 -4.16 -6.40 -5.88
N ALA A 199 -4.53 -7.00 -7.01
CA ALA A 199 -5.28 -6.37 -8.09
C ALA A 199 -6.81 -6.46 -7.90
N SER A 200 -7.29 -7.25 -6.94
CA SER A 200 -8.71 -7.40 -6.64
C SER A 200 -9.35 -6.08 -6.23
N GLU A 201 -10.60 -5.84 -6.66
CA GLU A 201 -11.41 -4.73 -6.14
C GLU A 201 -11.66 -4.86 -4.63
N ILE A 202 -11.70 -6.09 -4.07
CA ILE A 202 -11.81 -6.30 -2.62
C ILE A 202 -10.60 -5.72 -1.89
N MET A 203 -9.39 -5.80 -2.46
CA MET A 203 -8.21 -5.15 -1.90
C MET A 203 -8.38 -3.62 -1.86
N ALA A 204 -8.86 -3.03 -2.97
CA ALA A 204 -9.11 -1.60 -3.04
C ALA A 204 -10.19 -1.15 -2.03
N ILE A 205 -11.27 -1.92 -1.90
CA ILE A 205 -12.36 -1.69 -0.95
C ILE A 205 -11.85 -1.79 0.50
N LEU A 206 -11.11 -2.84 0.85
CA LEU A 206 -10.52 -2.98 2.18
C LEU A 206 -9.62 -1.79 2.53
N CYS A 207 -8.88 -1.28 1.55
CA CYS A 207 -8.00 -0.14 1.74
C CYS A 207 -8.75 1.21 1.85
N LEU A 208 -9.98 1.32 1.35
CA LEU A 208 -10.77 2.56 1.41
C LEU A 208 -11.85 2.54 2.51
N ALA A 209 -12.17 1.37 3.06
CA ALA A 209 -13.18 1.23 4.10
C ALA A 209 -12.81 1.99 5.38
N THR A 210 -13.77 2.73 5.94
CA THR A 210 -13.61 3.48 7.20
C THR A 210 -13.92 2.64 8.44
N ASP A 211 -14.73 1.58 8.27
CA ASP A 211 -15.02 0.56 9.28
C ASP A 211 -15.66 -0.68 8.61
N ILE A 212 -16.08 -1.66 9.41
CA ILE A 212 -16.65 -2.92 8.91
C ILE A 212 -18.01 -2.75 8.23
N ASN A 213 -18.79 -1.72 8.58
CA ASN A 213 -20.08 -1.45 7.94
C ASN A 213 -19.87 -0.80 6.57
N ASP A 214 -18.96 0.17 6.48
CA ASP A 214 -18.55 0.77 5.20
C ASP A 214 -17.91 -0.29 4.28
N LEU A 215 -17.09 -1.22 4.82
CA LEU A 215 -16.60 -2.37 4.08
C LEU A 215 -17.76 -3.18 3.47
N LYS A 216 -18.75 -3.56 4.28
CA LYS A 216 -19.92 -4.33 3.82
C LYS A 216 -20.69 -3.61 2.73
N GLU A 217 -20.95 -2.31 2.90
CA GLU A 217 -21.67 -1.50 1.91
C GLU A 217 -20.92 -1.42 0.58
N ARG A 218 -19.60 -1.18 0.62
CA ARG A 218 -18.76 -1.15 -0.58
C ARG A 218 -18.73 -2.50 -1.29
N LEU A 219 -18.62 -3.60 -0.55
CA LEU A 219 -18.71 -4.96 -1.11
C LEU A 219 -20.05 -5.18 -1.81
N ALA A 220 -21.16 -4.72 -1.21
CA ALA A 220 -22.51 -4.83 -1.76
C ALA A 220 -22.67 -4.11 -3.11
N ASN A 221 -21.89 -3.03 -3.31
CA ASN A 221 -21.94 -2.17 -4.49
C ASN A 221 -20.97 -2.58 -5.62
N ILE A 222 -20.20 -3.67 -5.46
CA ILE A 222 -19.37 -4.23 -6.54
C ILE A 222 -20.28 -4.66 -7.70
N VAL A 223 -19.94 -4.26 -8.92
CA VAL A 223 -20.55 -4.76 -10.16
C VAL A 223 -19.81 -6.01 -10.61
N ILE A 224 -20.51 -7.14 -10.66
CA ILE A 224 -19.90 -8.44 -11.01
C ILE A 224 -20.01 -8.78 -12.49
N GLY A 225 -20.98 -8.18 -13.17
CA GLY A 225 -21.29 -8.45 -14.57
C GLY A 225 -22.59 -7.79 -14.99
N TYR A 226 -23.14 -8.26 -16.10
CA TYR A 226 -24.34 -7.67 -16.71
C TYR A 226 -25.36 -8.73 -17.09
N ARG A 227 -26.64 -8.37 -17.05
CA ARG A 227 -27.73 -9.17 -17.58
C ARG A 227 -27.74 -9.17 -19.12
N PHE A 228 -28.60 -9.98 -19.74
CA PHE A 228 -28.78 -9.99 -21.20
C PHE A 228 -29.24 -8.63 -21.77
N ASP A 229 -30.01 -7.86 -21.00
CA ASP A 229 -30.45 -6.50 -21.34
C ASP A 229 -29.38 -5.42 -21.07
N ARG A 230 -28.19 -5.82 -20.61
CA ARG A 230 -27.05 -4.98 -20.23
C ARG A 230 -27.22 -4.16 -18.94
N SER A 231 -28.26 -4.39 -18.15
CA SER A 231 -28.33 -3.84 -16.81
C SER A 231 -27.26 -4.47 -15.90
N PRO A 232 -26.65 -3.69 -14.97
CA PRO A 232 -25.59 -4.20 -14.09
C PRO A 232 -26.16 -5.16 -13.05
N VAL A 233 -25.36 -6.16 -12.67
CA VAL A 233 -25.63 -7.07 -11.56
C VAL A 233 -24.62 -6.76 -10.45
N TYR A 234 -25.13 -6.51 -9.26
CA TYR A 234 -24.34 -6.16 -8.09
C TYR A 234 -24.19 -7.35 -7.13
N VAL A 235 -23.21 -7.30 -6.22
CA VAL A 235 -23.09 -8.30 -5.13
C VAL A 235 -24.35 -8.34 -4.26
N ARG A 236 -24.96 -7.18 -3.96
CA ARG A 236 -26.24 -7.13 -3.22
C ARG A 236 -27.39 -7.87 -3.91
N ASP A 237 -27.35 -8.01 -5.24
CA ASP A 237 -28.39 -8.75 -5.97
C ASP A 237 -28.26 -10.26 -5.70
N LEU A 238 -27.06 -10.75 -5.34
CA LEU A 238 -26.82 -12.10 -4.86
C LEU A 238 -27.07 -12.27 -3.36
N ALA A 239 -27.20 -11.17 -2.60
CA ALA A 239 -27.37 -11.14 -1.14
C ALA A 239 -26.24 -11.85 -0.36
N VAL A 240 -24.99 -11.68 -0.79
CA VAL A 240 -23.81 -12.36 -0.21
C VAL A 240 -22.79 -11.43 0.44
N GLU A 241 -23.03 -10.12 0.46
CA GLU A 241 -22.11 -9.12 1.03
C GLU A 241 -21.77 -9.38 2.50
N GLY A 242 -22.73 -9.91 3.27
CA GLY A 242 -22.51 -10.29 4.67
C GLY A 242 -21.50 -11.43 4.83
N ALA A 243 -21.57 -12.43 3.94
CA ALA A 243 -20.63 -13.56 3.95
C ALA A 243 -19.21 -13.11 3.57
N LEU A 244 -19.09 -12.24 2.56
CA LEU A 244 -17.79 -11.66 2.17
C LEU A 244 -17.19 -10.81 3.30
N THR A 245 -18.02 -10.01 3.97
CA THR A 245 -17.58 -9.20 5.13
C THR A 245 -17.08 -10.09 6.27
N LEU A 246 -17.75 -11.22 6.53
CA LEU A 246 -17.35 -12.13 7.59
C LEU A 246 -15.97 -12.76 7.33
N ILE A 247 -15.66 -13.11 6.07
CA ILE A 247 -14.33 -13.62 5.68
C ILE A 247 -13.24 -12.58 5.97
N LEU A 248 -13.56 -11.29 5.81
CA LEU A 248 -12.62 -10.17 5.99
C LEU A 248 -12.62 -9.57 7.40
N LYS A 249 -13.40 -10.12 8.34
CA LYS A 249 -13.62 -9.56 9.69
C LYS A 249 -12.32 -9.28 10.45
N ASP A 250 -11.35 -10.19 10.38
CA ASP A 250 -10.06 -10.00 11.05
C ASP A 250 -9.05 -9.31 10.14
N ALA A 251 -9.16 -9.51 8.81
CA ALA A 251 -8.30 -8.89 7.82
C ALA A 251 -8.47 -7.38 7.72
N ILE A 252 -9.60 -6.79 8.12
CA ILE A 252 -9.77 -5.32 8.16
C ILE A 252 -9.01 -4.67 9.33
N LYS A 253 -8.64 -5.43 10.37
CA LYS A 253 -7.92 -4.89 11.53
C LYS A 253 -6.46 -4.60 11.18
N PRO A 254 -5.93 -3.38 11.41
CA PRO A 254 -4.54 -3.04 11.11
C PRO A 254 -3.54 -3.93 11.86
N ASN A 255 -2.48 -4.36 11.16
CA ASN A 255 -1.38 -5.12 11.75
C ASN A 255 -0.29 -4.20 12.26
N VAL A 256 0.13 -4.36 13.51
CA VAL A 256 1.20 -3.58 14.14
C VAL A 256 2.48 -4.40 14.24
N VAL A 257 3.56 -3.75 13.83
CA VAL A 257 4.96 -4.21 13.83
C VAL A 257 5.86 -3.04 14.25
N GLN A 258 7.18 -3.16 14.06
CA GLN A 258 8.13 -2.14 14.49
C GLN A 258 9.24 -1.90 13.46
N THR A 259 9.83 -0.71 13.48
CA THR A 259 11.10 -0.46 12.79
C THR A 259 12.28 -1.09 13.52
N ILE A 260 13.46 -1.10 12.88
CA ILE A 260 14.73 -1.48 13.53
C ILE A 260 14.96 -0.71 14.85
N TYR A 261 14.55 0.56 14.91
CA TYR A 261 14.70 1.40 16.08
C TYR A 261 13.48 1.40 17.02
N GLY A 262 12.51 0.52 16.78
CA GLY A 262 11.34 0.34 17.64
C GLY A 262 10.30 1.45 17.53
N THR A 263 10.22 2.14 16.38
CA THR A 263 9.09 3.00 16.04
C THR A 263 7.90 2.11 15.64
N PRO A 264 6.69 2.30 16.21
CA PRO A 264 5.53 1.50 15.85
C PRO A 264 5.10 1.74 14.39
N ALA A 265 4.80 0.67 13.67
CA ALA A 265 4.40 0.73 12.27
C ALA A 265 3.17 -0.15 12.02
N PHE A 266 2.14 0.42 11.38
CA PHE A 266 1.09 -0.37 10.76
C PHE A 266 1.49 -0.79 9.35
N VAL A 267 1.29 -2.07 9.03
CA VAL A 267 1.43 -2.63 7.68
C VAL A 267 0.09 -3.24 7.32
N HIS A 268 -0.69 -2.58 6.44
CA HIS A 268 -2.07 -3.00 6.23
C HIS A 268 -2.62 -2.59 4.86
N GLY A 269 -3.09 -3.58 4.11
CA GLY A 269 -3.56 -3.42 2.73
C GLY A 269 -2.41 -3.13 1.75
N GLY A 270 -2.65 -3.33 0.46
CA GLY A 270 -1.60 -3.19 -0.56
C GLY A 270 -2.15 -3.23 -1.98
N PRO A 271 -3.03 -2.30 -2.38
CA PRO A 271 -3.58 -2.27 -3.72
C PRO A 271 -2.52 -1.81 -4.72
N PHE A 272 -2.73 -2.16 -5.98
CA PHE A 272 -1.97 -1.57 -7.07
C PHE A 272 -2.17 -0.05 -7.17
N ALA A 273 -1.15 0.62 -7.71
CA ALA A 273 -1.14 2.07 -7.89
C ALA A 273 -1.46 2.52 -9.32
N ASN A 274 -1.69 1.58 -10.24
CA ASN A 274 -2.12 1.85 -11.62
C ASN A 274 -3.65 1.71 -11.75
N ILE A 275 -4.20 0.51 -11.53
CA ILE A 275 -5.64 0.22 -11.59
C ILE A 275 -6.40 0.57 -10.31
N ALA A 276 -5.68 0.89 -9.23
CA ALA A 276 -6.22 1.37 -7.97
C ALA A 276 -5.35 2.52 -7.42
N HIS A 277 -5.56 2.88 -6.16
CA HIS A 277 -5.01 4.10 -5.53
C HIS A 277 -3.63 3.92 -4.88
N GLY A 278 -3.11 2.70 -4.75
CA GLY A 278 -1.72 2.48 -4.37
C GLY A 278 -1.33 2.87 -2.94
N CYS A 279 -2.27 2.95 -2.00
CA CYS A 279 -2.02 3.36 -0.61
C CYS A 279 -2.30 2.21 0.37
N ASN A 280 -1.76 2.28 1.59
CA ASN A 280 -2.24 1.42 2.68
C ASN A 280 -3.69 1.79 3.05
N SER A 281 -4.30 1.01 3.94
CA SER A 281 -5.69 1.26 4.33
C SER A 281 -5.94 2.62 5.00
N VAL A 282 -7.14 3.16 4.75
CA VAL A 282 -7.73 4.29 5.49
C VAL A 282 -7.75 3.99 6.99
N LEU A 283 -8.17 2.80 7.40
CA LEU A 283 -8.29 2.45 8.81
C LEU A 283 -6.94 2.52 9.55
N ALA A 284 -5.86 2.02 8.96
CA ALA A 284 -4.52 2.11 9.54
C ALA A 284 -4.02 3.56 9.63
N THR A 285 -4.21 4.36 8.57
CA THR A 285 -3.78 5.77 8.56
C THR A 285 -4.55 6.59 9.59
N THR A 286 -5.88 6.46 9.63
CA THR A 286 -6.74 7.17 10.59
C THR A 286 -6.43 6.75 12.01
N THR A 287 -6.22 5.46 12.27
CA THR A 287 -5.88 4.98 13.62
C THR A 287 -4.51 5.50 14.07
N ALA A 288 -3.49 5.46 13.21
CA ALA A 288 -2.18 6.04 13.52
C ALA A 288 -2.28 7.55 13.81
N LEU A 289 -3.05 8.30 13.02
CA LEU A 289 -3.27 9.74 13.24
C LEU A 289 -3.89 10.05 14.60
N ARG A 290 -4.72 9.16 15.13
CA ARG A 290 -5.40 9.35 16.41
C ARG A 290 -4.58 8.83 17.60
N LEU A 291 -3.52 8.07 17.34
CA LEU A 291 -2.62 7.50 18.32
C LEU A 291 -1.31 8.30 18.47
N ALA A 292 -0.86 8.99 17.43
CA ALA A 292 0.46 9.64 17.38
C ALA A 292 0.39 11.13 16.99
N ASP A 293 1.40 11.88 17.43
CA ASP A 293 1.56 13.30 17.06
C ASP A 293 1.92 13.43 15.57
N TYR A 294 2.69 12.47 15.04
CA TYR A 294 3.09 12.41 13.63
C TYR A 294 2.81 11.02 13.05
N THR A 295 2.11 10.97 11.93
CA THR A 295 1.89 9.77 11.13
C THR A 295 2.55 9.95 9.78
N VAL A 296 3.52 9.08 9.47
CA VAL A 296 4.20 9.05 8.18
C VAL A 296 3.62 7.92 7.34
N THR A 297 3.16 8.22 6.14
CA THR A 297 2.60 7.23 5.20
C THR A 297 3.17 7.46 3.81
N GLU A 298 2.95 6.51 2.90
CA GLU A 298 3.35 6.64 1.49
C GLU A 298 2.26 6.21 0.51
N ALA A 299 2.46 6.54 -0.77
CA ALA A 299 1.67 6.05 -1.89
C ALA A 299 2.59 5.46 -2.98
N GLY A 300 2.14 4.44 -3.72
CA GLY A 300 2.90 3.75 -4.77
C GLY A 300 3.23 4.62 -5.99
N PHE A 301 4.25 4.25 -6.78
CA PHE A 301 4.78 5.07 -7.91
C PHE A 301 5.25 6.49 -7.49
N GLY A 302 5.32 7.43 -8.44
CA GLY A 302 5.68 8.82 -8.22
C GLY A 302 4.48 9.69 -7.85
N ALA A 303 4.71 10.99 -7.66
CA ALA A 303 3.66 11.93 -7.23
C ALA A 303 2.53 12.15 -8.25
N ASP A 304 2.82 11.92 -9.54
CA ASP A 304 1.86 11.93 -10.65
C ASP A 304 0.78 10.87 -10.58
N LEU A 305 1.03 9.73 -9.91
CA LEU A 305 0.06 8.66 -9.72
C LEU A 305 -0.26 8.43 -8.25
N GLY A 306 0.75 8.18 -7.43
CA GLY A 306 0.56 7.83 -6.03
C GLY A 306 0.02 8.98 -5.21
N ALA A 307 0.68 10.15 -5.29
CA ALA A 307 0.26 11.30 -4.48
C ALA A 307 -1.07 11.88 -4.96
N GLU A 308 -1.27 12.00 -6.28
CA GLU A 308 -2.56 12.40 -6.85
C GLU A 308 -3.69 11.50 -6.34
N LYS A 309 -3.58 10.17 -6.50
CA LYS A 309 -4.62 9.25 -5.99
C LYS A 309 -4.74 9.24 -4.47
N PHE A 310 -3.66 9.48 -3.73
CA PHE A 310 -3.76 9.66 -2.29
C PHE A 310 -4.62 10.88 -1.96
N LEU A 311 -4.37 12.01 -2.62
CA LEU A 311 -5.03 13.29 -2.36
C LEU A 311 -6.48 13.33 -2.90
N ASP A 312 -6.74 12.75 -4.06
CA ASP A 312 -8.05 12.82 -4.72
C ASP A 312 -8.98 11.65 -4.38
N ILE A 313 -8.43 10.47 -4.01
CA ILE A 313 -9.22 9.26 -3.71
C ILE A 313 -9.18 8.89 -2.23
N LYS A 314 -8.00 8.91 -1.59
CA LYS A 314 -7.87 8.46 -0.19
C LYS A 314 -8.24 9.56 0.82
N VAL A 315 -7.77 10.80 0.64
CA VAL A 315 -8.07 11.91 1.57
C VAL A 315 -9.56 12.15 1.80
N PRO A 316 -10.47 12.01 0.81
CA PRO A 316 -11.91 12.07 1.07
C PRO A 316 -12.43 11.08 2.13
N ASN A 317 -11.69 10.00 2.39
CA ASN A 317 -12.00 8.98 3.39
C ASN A 317 -11.15 9.13 4.68
N LEU A 318 -10.28 10.16 4.77
CA LEU A 318 -9.44 10.47 5.92
C LEU A 318 -10.03 11.64 6.72
N PRO A 319 -9.70 11.77 8.02
CA PRO A 319 -10.14 12.91 8.83
C PRO A 319 -9.49 14.24 8.44
N LYS A 320 -8.40 14.22 7.66
CA LYS A 320 -7.67 15.40 7.20
C LYS A 320 -6.76 15.11 6.00
N ALA A 321 -6.42 16.15 5.25
CA ALA A 321 -5.34 16.13 4.27
C ALA A 321 -3.95 16.13 4.94
N PRO A 322 -2.87 15.76 4.21
CA PRO A 322 -1.50 15.87 4.70
C PRO A 322 -1.12 17.30 5.13
N ASP A 323 -0.41 17.42 6.25
CA ASP A 323 0.21 18.68 6.68
C ASP A 323 1.49 18.98 5.90
N ALA A 324 2.13 17.96 5.33
CA ALA A 324 3.31 18.07 4.48
C ALA A 324 3.42 16.87 3.52
N VAL A 325 4.06 17.10 2.37
CA VAL A 325 4.45 16.05 1.42
C VAL A 325 5.96 16.06 1.23
N VAL A 326 6.58 14.91 1.43
CA VAL A 326 8.01 14.67 1.15
C VAL A 326 8.13 14.00 -0.22
N ILE A 327 8.88 14.61 -1.13
CA ILE A 327 9.14 14.08 -2.47
C ILE A 327 10.57 13.55 -2.50
N VAL A 328 10.69 12.22 -2.59
CA VAL A 328 11.98 11.54 -2.62
C VAL A 328 12.58 11.60 -4.03
N ALA A 329 13.86 11.97 -4.09
CA ALA A 329 14.67 11.96 -5.30
C ALA A 329 16.07 11.40 -5.03
N THR A 330 16.73 10.89 -6.06
CA THR A 330 18.14 10.49 -6.03
C THR A 330 18.85 11.16 -7.20
N LEU A 331 20.13 11.49 -7.04
CA LEU A 331 20.91 12.09 -8.13
C LEU A 331 21.01 11.14 -9.32
N ARG A 332 21.14 9.83 -9.04
CA ARG A 332 21.12 8.78 -10.06
C ARG A 332 19.83 8.76 -10.87
N ALA A 333 18.66 8.86 -10.23
CA ALA A 333 17.39 8.88 -10.95
C ALA A 333 17.20 10.19 -11.73
N LEU A 334 17.64 11.34 -11.19
CA LEU A 334 17.63 12.60 -11.92
C LEU A 334 18.55 12.56 -13.14
N LYS A 335 19.76 12.00 -13.03
CA LYS A 335 20.64 11.76 -14.19
C LYS A 335 19.96 10.91 -15.27
N MET A 336 19.19 9.88 -14.90
CA MET A 336 18.41 9.11 -15.88
C MET A 336 17.34 9.94 -16.57
N HIS A 337 16.59 10.77 -15.83
CA HIS A 337 15.65 11.73 -16.42
C HIS A 337 16.33 12.78 -17.30
N GLY A 338 17.61 13.07 -17.04
CA GLY A 338 18.49 13.89 -17.88
C GLY A 338 19.11 13.17 -19.07
N GLY A 339 18.80 11.89 -19.30
CA GLY A 339 19.25 11.12 -20.47
C GLY A 339 20.43 10.17 -20.23
N VAL A 340 20.91 10.02 -19.00
CA VAL A 340 22.02 9.10 -18.68
C VAL A 340 21.52 7.65 -18.59
N ALA A 341 22.21 6.72 -19.24
CA ALA A 341 21.88 5.30 -19.20
C ALA A 341 22.14 4.71 -17.80
N LYS A 342 21.42 3.63 -17.45
CA LYS A 342 21.54 2.97 -16.13
C LYS A 342 22.99 2.54 -15.80
N SER A 343 23.76 2.14 -16.80
CA SER A 343 25.14 1.68 -16.65
C SER A 343 26.11 2.79 -16.26
N ASP A 344 25.77 4.06 -16.52
CA ASP A 344 26.71 5.17 -16.51
C ASP A 344 26.44 6.15 -15.35
N LEU A 345 25.68 5.71 -14.35
CA LEU A 345 25.21 6.55 -13.25
C LEU A 345 26.25 6.84 -12.16
N SER A 346 27.37 6.11 -12.16
CA SER A 346 28.41 6.24 -11.14
C SER A 346 29.32 7.45 -11.35
N ALA A 347 29.43 7.93 -12.59
CA ALA A 347 30.20 9.13 -12.91
C ALA A 347 29.41 10.39 -12.53
N GLU A 348 30.12 11.42 -12.08
CA GLU A 348 29.57 12.75 -11.87
C GLU A 348 29.02 13.32 -13.19
N ASN A 349 27.82 13.88 -13.14
CA ASN A 349 27.24 14.60 -14.28
C ASN A 349 26.22 15.64 -13.79
N VAL A 350 26.73 16.80 -13.37
CA VAL A 350 25.93 17.95 -12.90
C VAL A 350 24.92 18.42 -13.95
N GLU A 351 25.30 18.43 -15.23
CA GLU A 351 24.41 18.89 -16.31
C GLU A 351 23.22 17.93 -16.52
N ALA A 352 23.44 16.63 -16.38
CA ALA A 352 22.34 15.66 -16.41
C ALA A 352 21.41 15.80 -15.19
N VAL A 353 21.93 16.14 -14.00
CA VAL A 353 21.10 16.46 -12.83
C VAL A 353 20.23 17.68 -13.10
N LYS A 354 20.80 18.77 -13.66
CA LYS A 354 20.05 19.98 -14.06
C LYS A 354 18.97 19.65 -15.10
N ALA A 355 19.28 18.85 -16.11
CA ALA A 355 18.32 18.45 -17.14
C ALA A 355 17.18 17.60 -16.54
N GLY A 356 17.52 16.63 -15.68
CA GLY A 356 16.57 15.75 -15.02
C GLY A 356 15.71 16.43 -13.94
N PHE A 357 16.17 17.56 -13.39
CA PHE A 357 15.44 18.35 -12.41
C PHE A 357 14.05 18.78 -12.89
N ALA A 358 13.83 18.89 -14.21
CA ALA A 358 12.51 19.14 -14.78
C ALA A 358 11.44 18.16 -14.28
N ASN A 359 11.80 16.88 -14.06
CA ASN A 359 10.89 15.88 -13.49
C ASN A 359 10.51 16.22 -12.04
N LEU A 360 11.51 16.46 -11.19
CA LEU A 360 11.29 16.81 -9.78
C LEU A 360 10.51 18.13 -9.64
N LYS A 361 10.91 19.15 -10.41
CA LYS A 361 10.23 20.46 -10.43
C LYS A 361 8.75 20.32 -10.74
N ARG A 362 8.39 19.50 -11.74
CA ARG A 362 6.98 19.25 -12.08
C ARG A 362 6.22 18.60 -10.93
N HIS A 363 6.82 17.63 -10.24
CA HIS A 363 6.20 16.98 -9.09
C HIS A 363 5.99 17.96 -7.92
N VAL A 364 6.97 18.81 -7.64
CA VAL A 364 6.85 19.90 -6.66
C VAL A 364 5.71 20.85 -7.01
N GLU A 365 5.64 21.32 -8.26
CA GLU A 365 4.57 22.20 -8.74
C GLU A 365 3.19 21.54 -8.59
N ASN A 366 3.08 20.25 -8.88
CA ASN A 366 1.83 19.50 -8.74
C ASN A 366 1.37 19.43 -7.27
N ILE A 367 2.28 19.14 -6.33
CA ILE A 367 1.93 19.15 -4.90
C ILE A 367 1.52 20.55 -4.44
N LYS A 368 2.23 21.60 -4.91
CA LYS A 368 1.86 23.00 -4.58
C LYS A 368 0.46 23.38 -5.05
N LYS A 369 -0.06 22.79 -6.15
CA LYS A 369 -1.44 23.02 -6.60
C LYS A 369 -2.50 22.52 -5.61
N PHE A 370 -2.18 21.52 -4.80
CA PHE A 370 -3.06 21.05 -3.71
C PHE A 370 -3.00 21.96 -2.47
N GLY A 371 -2.16 23.00 -2.47
CA GLY A 371 -1.99 23.91 -1.33
C GLY A 371 -1.25 23.28 -0.14
N ILE A 372 -0.52 22.18 -0.36
CA ILE A 372 0.20 21.46 0.70
C ILE A 372 1.70 21.79 0.62
N PRO A 373 2.39 22.02 1.76
CA PRO A 373 3.83 22.19 1.79
C PRO A 373 4.57 20.98 1.19
N ALA A 374 5.46 21.25 0.22
CA ALA A 374 6.35 20.25 -0.37
C ALA A 374 7.76 20.39 0.22
N ILE A 375 8.42 19.26 0.47
CA ILE A 375 9.81 19.13 0.94
C ILE A 375 10.50 18.10 0.05
N VAL A 376 11.74 18.34 -0.38
CA VAL A 376 12.51 17.36 -1.16
C VAL A 376 13.44 16.57 -0.24
N ALA A 377 13.36 15.25 -0.30
CA ALA A 377 14.30 14.37 0.37
C ALA A 377 15.27 13.77 -0.66
N ILE A 378 16.55 14.12 -0.56
CA ILE A 378 17.61 13.51 -1.36
C ILE A 378 18.04 12.23 -0.65
N ASN A 379 17.77 11.08 -1.26
CA ASN A 379 18.30 9.81 -0.77
C ASN A 379 19.70 9.60 -1.34
N GLU A 380 20.71 9.88 -0.51
CA GLU A 380 22.12 9.92 -0.90
C GLU A 380 22.72 8.52 -1.16
N PHE A 381 23.54 8.42 -2.20
CA PHE A 381 24.32 7.23 -2.53
C PHE A 381 25.83 7.51 -2.44
N VAL A 382 26.63 6.45 -2.25
CA VAL A 382 28.09 6.55 -2.08
C VAL A 382 28.80 7.19 -3.29
N SER A 383 28.21 7.08 -4.48
CA SER A 383 28.73 7.67 -5.71
C SER A 383 28.33 9.13 -5.94
N ASP A 384 27.43 9.67 -5.11
CA ASP A 384 26.91 11.02 -5.28
C ASP A 384 28.00 12.03 -4.87
N THR A 385 28.21 13.06 -5.69
CA THR A 385 29.25 14.06 -5.43
C THR A 385 28.69 15.30 -4.74
N ALA A 386 29.55 16.03 -4.04
CA ALA A 386 29.18 17.28 -3.37
C ALA A 386 28.60 18.31 -4.35
N ASP A 387 29.14 18.37 -5.58
CA ASP A 387 28.72 19.32 -6.61
C ASP A 387 27.33 18.98 -7.17
N GLU A 388 27.03 17.69 -7.38
CA GLU A 388 25.68 17.24 -7.76
C GLU A 388 24.65 17.54 -6.67
N ILE A 389 24.99 17.31 -5.39
CA ILE A 389 24.11 17.59 -4.25
C ILE A 389 23.88 19.10 -4.11
N ALA A 390 24.95 19.90 -4.18
CA ALA A 390 24.87 21.36 -4.10
C ALA A 390 23.99 21.92 -5.21
N THR A 391 24.19 21.47 -6.45
CA THR A 391 23.37 21.87 -7.60
C THR A 391 21.90 21.55 -7.39
N LEU A 392 21.55 20.35 -6.90
CA LEU A 392 20.16 20.00 -6.64
C LEU A 392 19.53 20.87 -5.55
N LYS A 393 20.28 21.19 -4.48
CA LYS A 393 19.82 22.09 -3.42
C LYS A 393 19.57 23.50 -3.92
N GLU A 394 20.45 24.04 -4.75
CA GLU A 394 20.28 25.35 -5.39
C GLU A 394 19.02 25.38 -6.25
N LEU A 395 18.82 24.37 -7.11
CA LEU A 395 17.62 24.25 -7.96
C LEU A 395 16.33 24.14 -7.14
N CYS A 396 16.33 23.39 -6.03
CA CYS A 396 15.18 23.34 -5.10
C CYS A 396 14.92 24.70 -4.43
N ALA A 397 15.97 25.40 -4.02
CA ALA A 397 15.86 26.72 -3.40
C ALA A 397 15.29 27.77 -4.38
N GLU A 398 15.66 27.73 -5.66
CA GLU A 398 15.11 28.61 -6.72
C GLU A 398 13.59 28.48 -6.86
N ILE A 399 13.04 27.28 -6.64
CA ILE A 399 11.59 27.03 -6.67
C ILE A 399 10.93 27.12 -5.29
N GLY A 400 11.66 27.60 -4.28
CA GLY A 400 11.19 27.81 -2.91
C GLY A 400 10.74 26.52 -2.23
N VAL A 401 11.59 25.49 -2.27
CA VAL A 401 11.38 24.21 -1.58
C VAL A 401 12.65 23.80 -0.83
N PRO A 402 12.53 23.43 0.47
CA PRO A 402 13.66 22.94 1.26
C PRO A 402 14.10 21.53 0.87
#